data_AF-A0A0F9IWH3-F1
#
_entry.id   AF-A0A0F9IWH3-F1
#
_cell.length_a   1.000
_cell.length_b   1.000
_cell.length_c   1.000
_cell.angle_alpha   90.00
_cell.angle_beta   90.00
_cell.angle_gamma   90.00
#
_symmetry.space_group_name_H-M   'P 1'
#
loop_
_entity.id
_entity.type
_entity.pdbx_description
1 polymer ?
#
loop_
_entity_poly.entity_id
_entity_poly.type
_entity_poly.pdbx_seq_one_letter_code
_entity_poly.pdbx_strand_id
1 'polypeptide(L)'
;MAEAEGRIIGTVIGGWDGWRANIARLATRPEARRQGVAMALVQEIERRLQAKGARRIYALVDRRSPPAEPFWEAAGYRFNDNILQYSRNFGGGDGL
;
A
#
# COMPACT_ATOMS: atom_id res chain seq x y z
N MET A 1 -7.84 -7.36 -4.59
CA MET A 1 -8.70 -6.52 -5.44
C MET A 1 -10.08 -6.46 -4.79
N ALA A 2 -10.78 -5.35 -4.96
CA ALA A 2 -12.15 -5.16 -4.50
C ALA A 2 -13.05 -4.87 -5.70
N GLU A 3 -14.22 -5.51 -5.72
CA GLU A 3 -15.20 -5.41 -6.79
C GLU A 3 -16.58 -5.07 -6.23
N ALA A 4 -17.34 -4.24 -6.94
CA ALA A 4 -18.74 -3.96 -6.68
C ALA A 4 -19.47 -3.81 -8.01
N GLU A 5 -20.67 -4.39 -8.12
CA GLU A 5 -21.49 -4.35 -9.35
C GLU A 5 -20.73 -4.80 -10.62
N GLY A 6 -19.88 -5.81 -10.49
CA GLY A 6 -19.05 -6.31 -11.60
C GLY A 6 -17.93 -5.37 -12.04
N ARG A 7 -17.61 -4.32 -11.27
CA ARG A 7 -16.53 -3.37 -11.55
C ARG A 7 -15.46 -3.42 -10.48
N ILE A 8 -14.20 -3.33 -10.90
CA ILE A 8 -13.06 -3.15 -9.99
C ILE A 8 -13.10 -1.75 -9.40
N ILE A 9 -13.26 -1.66 -8.08
CA ILE A 9 -13.34 -0.40 -7.32
C ILE A 9 -12.09 -0.11 -6.50
N GLY A 10 -11.20 -1.11 -6.33
CA GLY A 10 -9.94 -0.91 -5.65
C GLY A 10 -8.95 -2.06 -5.81
N THR A 11 -7.68 -1.74 -5.62
CA THR A 11 -6.59 -2.71 -5.70
C THR A 11 -5.55 -2.44 -4.61
N VAL A 12 -4.92 -3.52 -4.17
CA VAL A 12 -3.75 -3.50 -3.32
C VAL A 12 -2.74 -4.49 -3.89
N ILE A 13 -1.50 -4.06 -4.00
CA ILE A 13 -0.37 -4.88 -4.44
C ILE A 13 0.64 -4.84 -3.32
N GLY A 14 1.07 -6.03 -2.89
CA GLY A 14 2.12 -6.19 -1.90
C GLY A 14 2.90 -7.46 -2.13
N GLY A 15 4.09 -7.50 -1.54
CA GLY A 15 5.06 -8.56 -1.68
C GLY A 15 5.49 -9.10 -0.32
N TRP A 16 6.01 -10.33 -0.35
CA TRP A 16 6.70 -10.97 0.75
C TRP A 16 7.99 -11.57 0.20
N ASP A 17 9.13 -11.10 0.68
CA ASP A 17 10.45 -11.52 0.22
C ASP A 17 11.12 -12.58 1.11
N GLY A 18 10.43 -13.02 2.18
CA GLY A 18 10.96 -13.95 3.19
C GLY A 18 11.51 -13.26 4.44
N TRP A 19 11.71 -11.94 4.40
CA TRP A 19 12.18 -11.12 5.52
C TRP A 19 11.16 -10.05 5.92
N ARG A 20 10.70 -9.25 4.96
CA ARG A 20 9.77 -8.13 5.16
C ARG A 20 8.68 -8.14 4.10
N ALA A 21 7.47 -7.81 4.54
CA ALA A 21 6.39 -7.57 3.62
C ALA A 21 6.37 -6.10 3.20
N ASN A 22 5.84 -5.81 2.01
CA ASN A 22 5.64 -4.45 1.55
C ASN A 22 4.27 -4.28 0.88
N ILE A 23 3.69 -3.09 0.99
CA ILE A 23 2.62 -2.62 0.11
C ILE A 23 3.26 -1.69 -0.92
N ALA A 24 3.23 -2.12 -2.19
CA ALA A 24 3.78 -1.38 -3.31
C ALA A 24 2.75 -0.42 -3.93
N ARG A 25 1.46 -0.76 -3.86
CA ARG A 25 0.39 0.09 -4.40
C ARG A 25 -0.90 -0.15 -3.64
N LEU A 26 -1.61 0.93 -3.33
CA LEU A 26 -2.99 0.93 -2.88
C LEU A 26 -3.73 2.00 -3.67
N ALA A 27 -4.84 1.63 -4.30
CA ALA A 27 -5.66 2.56 -5.06
C ALA A 27 -7.13 2.19 -4.95
N THR A 28 -7.98 3.21 -4.84
CA THR A 28 -9.44 3.09 -4.91
C THR A 28 -9.98 4.10 -5.90
N ARG A 29 -11.05 3.71 -6.60
CA ARG A 29 -11.79 4.63 -7.47
C ARG A 29 -12.34 5.81 -6.65
N PRO A 30 -12.37 7.04 -7.19
CA PRO A 30 -12.90 8.20 -6.47
C PRO A 30 -14.31 7.98 -5.93
N GLU A 31 -15.16 7.28 -6.70
CA GLU A 31 -16.56 7.01 -6.35
C GLU A 31 -16.70 6.00 -5.21
N ALA A 32 -15.66 5.21 -4.93
CA ALA A 32 -15.61 4.20 -3.88
C ALA A 32 -14.88 4.69 -2.61
N ARG A 33 -14.49 5.97 -2.56
CA ARG A 33 -13.82 6.56 -1.39
C ARG A 33 -14.80 6.71 -0.23
N ARG A 34 -14.26 6.70 1.00
CA ARG A 34 -15.03 6.81 2.26
C ARG A 34 -16.07 5.70 2.47
N GLN A 35 -15.97 4.59 1.74
CA GLN A 35 -16.81 3.39 1.89
C GLN A 35 -16.04 2.21 2.53
N GLY A 36 -14.87 2.46 3.14
CA GLY A 36 -14.06 1.42 3.79
C GLY A 36 -13.25 0.50 2.86
N VAL A 37 -13.37 0.64 1.54
CA VAL A 37 -12.71 -0.23 0.54
C VAL A 37 -11.20 -0.31 0.73
N ALA A 38 -10.52 0.83 0.94
CA ALA A 38 -9.08 0.86 1.14
C ALA A 38 -8.66 0.11 2.41
N MET A 39 -9.42 0.26 3.50
CA MET A 39 -9.15 -0.41 4.77
C MET A 39 -9.34 -1.93 4.64
N ALA A 40 -10.42 -2.37 3.99
CA ALA A 40 -10.69 -3.78 3.74
C ALA A 40 -9.58 -4.44 2.89
N LEU A 41 -9.07 -3.72 1.89
CA LEU A 41 -7.94 -4.18 1.08
C LEU A 41 -6.65 -4.32 1.91
N VAL A 42 -6.35 -3.37 2.80
CA VAL A 42 -5.18 -3.42 3.68
C VAL A 42 -5.29 -4.59 4.66
N GLN A 43 -6.45 -4.78 5.30
CA GLN A 43 -6.67 -5.89 6.22
C GLN A 43 -6.53 -7.25 5.54
N GLU A 44 -7.07 -7.40 4.32
CA GLU A 44 -6.97 -8.65 3.59
C GLU A 44 -5.54 -8.95 3.13
N ILE A 45 -4.76 -7.94 2.70
CA ILE A 45 -3.37 -8.18 2.34
C ILE A 45 -2.52 -8.52 3.57
N GLU A 46 -2.75 -7.86 4.70
CA GLU A 46 -2.07 -8.16 5.97
C GLU A 46 -2.34 -9.59 6.41
N ARG A 47 -3.60 -10.03 6.38
CA ARG A 47 -3.98 -11.42 6.71
C ARG A 47 -3.22 -12.42 5.84
N ARG A 48 -3.15 -12.18 4.52
CA ARG A 48 -2.43 -13.06 3.59
C ARG A 48 -0.92 -13.06 3.82
N LEU A 49 -0.33 -11.91 4.12
CA LEU A 49 1.10 -11.78 4.38
C LEU A 49 1.49 -12.42 5.71
N GLN A 50 0.68 -12.23 6.77
CA GLN A 50 0.86 -12.91 8.05
C GLN A 50 0.78 -14.43 7.92
N ALA A 51 -0.18 -14.94 7.12
CA ALA A 51 -0.28 -16.38 6.84
C ALA A 51 0.95 -16.94 6.10
N LYS A 52 1.75 -16.10 5.44
CA LYS A 52 3.04 -16.46 4.82
C LYS A 52 4.24 -16.34 5.77
N GLY A 53 4.01 -15.95 7.03
CA GLY A 53 5.05 -15.78 8.04
C GLY A 53 5.60 -14.34 8.15
N ALA A 54 5.00 -13.37 7.46
CA ALA A 54 5.43 -11.98 7.58
C ALA A 54 5.19 -11.45 9.00
N ARG A 55 6.24 -10.92 9.63
CA ARG A 55 6.18 -10.31 10.96
C ARG A 55 6.13 -8.77 10.93
N ARG A 56 6.45 -8.17 9.79
CA ARG A 56 6.46 -6.72 9.60
C ARG A 56 6.16 -6.37 8.15
N ILE A 57 5.34 -5.33 7.96
CA ILE A 57 4.94 -4.80 6.67
C ILE A 57 5.30 -3.31 6.58
N TYR A 58 5.75 -2.87 5.41
CA TYR A 58 6.06 -1.47 5.12
C TYR A 58 5.21 -0.96 3.96
N ALA A 59 4.67 0.24 4.09
CA ALA A 59 4.04 0.95 2.97
C ALA A 59 4.97 2.08 2.54
N LEU A 60 5.29 2.13 1.24
CA LEU A 60 5.96 3.29 0.66
C LEU A 60 4.88 4.29 0.24
N VAL A 61 4.95 5.49 0.83
CA VAL A 61 3.92 6.52 0.69
C VAL A 61 4.53 7.71 -0.03
N ASP A 62 4.00 8.05 -1.21
CA ASP A 62 4.40 9.28 -1.90
C ASP A 62 3.83 10.49 -1.15
N ARG A 63 4.72 11.35 -0.64
CA ARG A 63 4.37 12.58 0.08
C ARG A 63 3.50 13.54 -0.74
N ARG A 64 3.50 13.41 -2.06
CA ARG A 64 2.67 14.22 -2.97
C ARG A 64 1.24 13.68 -3.10
N SER A 65 0.97 12.49 -2.58
CA SER A 65 -0.38 11.90 -2.60
C SER A 65 -1.25 12.48 -1.47
N PRO A 66 -2.35 13.18 -1.78
CA PRO A 66 -3.19 13.83 -0.76
C PRO A 66 -3.92 12.83 0.15
N PRO A 67 -4.17 13.25 1.40
CA PRO A 67 -3.29 12.95 2.51
C PRO A 67 -3.30 11.43 2.78
N ALA A 68 -2.27 10.73 2.29
CA ALA A 68 -2.13 9.30 2.52
C ALA A 68 -1.73 8.99 3.98
N GLU A 69 -1.02 9.89 4.66
CA GLU A 69 -0.50 9.67 6.02
C GLU A 69 -1.61 9.40 7.05
N PRO A 70 -2.68 10.22 7.19
CA PRO A 70 -3.77 9.94 8.12
C PRO A 70 -4.47 8.60 7.86
N PHE A 71 -4.54 8.17 6.58
CA PHE A 71 -5.08 6.85 6.25
C PHE A 71 -4.19 5.74 6.80
N TRP A 72 -2.87 5.83 6.61
CA TRP A 72 -1.92 4.83 7.09
C TRP A 72 -1.88 4.77 8.62
N GLU A 73 -1.94 5.93 9.29
CA GLU A 73 -2.07 6.01 10.74
C GLU A 73 -3.37 5.35 11.23
N ALA A 74 -4.50 5.64 10.60
CA ALA A 74 -5.78 5.00 10.91
C ALA A 74 -5.78 3.48 10.61
N ALA A 75 -4.95 3.02 9.66
CA ALA A 75 -4.73 1.61 9.38
C ALA A 75 -3.75 0.93 10.36
N GLY A 76 -3.25 1.65 11.37
CA GLY A 76 -2.35 1.13 12.40
C GLY A 76 -0.86 1.16 12.01
N TYR A 77 -0.52 1.76 10.88
CA TYR A 77 0.87 2.00 10.49
C TYR A 77 1.41 3.18 11.27
N ARG A 78 2.69 3.12 11.62
CA ARG A 78 3.41 4.24 12.21
C ARG A 78 4.46 4.73 11.23
N PHE A 79 4.62 6.06 11.16
CA PHE A 79 5.76 6.65 10.48
C PHE A 79 7.05 6.04 11.03
N ASN A 80 8.00 5.74 10.14
CA ASN A 80 9.25 5.10 10.49
C ASN A 80 10.41 6.00 10.07
N ASP A 81 10.95 6.72 11.04
CA ASP A 81 12.11 7.61 10.92
C ASP A 81 13.45 6.88 10.96
N ASN A 82 13.46 5.57 11.24
CA ASN A 82 14.67 4.76 11.31
C ASN A 82 15.06 4.10 9.98
N ILE A 83 14.29 4.33 8.89
CA ILE A 83 14.56 3.77 7.57
C ILE A 83 14.70 4.87 6.55
N LEU A 84 15.86 4.89 5.88
CA LEU A 84 16.10 5.71 4.70
C LEU A 84 15.76 4.89 3.44
N GLN A 85 14.96 5.48 2.56
CA GLN A 85 14.70 4.91 1.25
C GLN A 85 15.73 5.44 0.25
N TYR A 86 16.56 4.56 -0.30
CA TYR A 86 17.44 4.85 -1.42
C TYR A 86 16.84 4.29 -2.70
N SER A 87 16.88 5.07 -3.78
CA SER A 87 16.42 4.66 -5.10
C SER A 87 17.49 4.94 -6.15
N ARG A 88 17.65 4.02 -7.10
CA ARG A 88 18.46 4.21 -8.30
C ARG A 88 17.60 3.84 -9.50
N ASN A 89 17.56 4.73 -10.49
CA ASN A 89 16.93 4.43 -11.77
C ASN A 89 17.93 3.64 -12.63
N PHE A 90 17.46 2.59 -13.28
CA PHE A 90 18.26 1.85 -14.26
C PHE A 90 17.88 2.33 -15.67
N GLY A 91 18.81 2.99 -16.36
CA GLY A 91 18.62 3.55 -17.70
C GLY A 91 18.29 5.05 -17.69
N GLY A 92 19.02 5.84 -18.49
CA GLY A 92 18.79 7.27 -18.71
C GLY A 92 17.89 7.46 -19.93
N GLY A 93 16.73 8.05 -19.70
CA GLY A 93 15.88 8.61 -20.73
C GLY A 93 15.11 9.73 -20.05
N ASP A 94 15.41 10.96 -20.45
CA ASP A 94 14.79 12.17 -19.94
C ASP A 94 13.26 12.03 -19.97
N GLY A 95 12.64 12.31 -18.84
CA GLY A 95 11.22 12.08 -18.62
C GLY A 95 10.69 12.73 -17.34
N LEU A 96 11.23 13.91 -17.00
CA LEU A 96 10.50 15.04 -16.44
C LEU A 96 11.03 16.31 -17.11
#